data_AF-A0A5Y3Q6N0-F1
#
_entry.id   AF-A0A5Y3Q6N0-F1
#
_cell.length_a   1.000
_cell.length_b   1.000
_cell.length_c   1.000
_cell.angle_alpha   90.00
_cell.angle_beta   90.00
_cell.angle_gamma   90.00
#
_symmetry.space_group_name_H-M   'P 1'
#
loop_
_entity.id
_entity.type
_entity.pdbx_description
1 polymer ?
#
loop_
_entity_poly.entity_id
_entity_poly.type
_entity_poly.pdbx_seq_one_letter_code
_entity_poly.pdbx_strand_id
1 'polypeptide(L)'
;MQIVSVDIGSTWTKAALFSLEGDALTLVNHALTPTTTHHLADGFFASLNQVLHVADARPLLQHGDIQLKYSSSAKGGLAVAAMGLVPSITLESAKITAHSAGAKIAQYYAYKLNRHDIAELEASPPDILLFTGGTDGGEESYGLANARALAESTLDCAIIYAGNRDIQDEVQRILGHKDLITVDNILPALDHPNPYAARQAICDVFLSRIVKGKGLDVIVSETGEEPMPTPWTVYELVKAISNIDNAWKEFMLIDMGGATTDVYSACANTLSPDTVLHGVPEPFVKRTVEGDLGMRVSAMVVGESTEELVKVVFAQHPERQQAFYRYLHHLTAQPDYLPSNEEERYFDTVLAGLCVGYATERHAGTKKQVCTCVGNVDLQMGRDLTTVRKVVGSGGWLSRARQFDIYNWLKYRELNDDGKSILLPNQFDYYRDSKGLLPLLANVARLYPQLAARTSIQCLTC
;
A
#
# COMPACT_ATOMS: atom_id res chain seq x y z
N MET A 1 -17.95 23.72 -11.14
CA MET A 1 -16.50 23.64 -11.41
C MET A 1 -16.18 22.25 -11.90
N GLN A 2 -15.26 22.08 -12.86
CA GLN A 2 -14.90 20.76 -13.40
C GLN A 2 -13.56 20.27 -12.85
N ILE A 3 -13.53 19.03 -12.38
CA ILE A 3 -12.35 18.39 -11.81
C ILE A 3 -12.07 17.12 -12.61
N VAL A 4 -10.86 17.00 -13.13
CA VAL A 4 -10.39 15.76 -13.75
C VAL A 4 -9.45 15.04 -12.80
N SER A 5 -9.72 13.76 -12.60
CA SER A 5 -8.88 12.86 -11.84
C SER A 5 -8.31 11.78 -12.73
N VAL A 6 -7.02 11.49 -12.62
CA VAL A 6 -6.36 10.39 -13.34
C VAL A 6 -5.55 9.51 -12.38
N ASP A 7 -5.68 8.20 -12.47
CA ASP A 7 -4.90 7.21 -11.73
C ASP A 7 -4.12 6.33 -12.71
N ILE A 8 -2.80 6.46 -12.73
CA ILE A 8 -1.90 5.69 -13.59
C ILE A 8 -1.50 4.39 -12.86
N GLY A 9 -2.28 3.33 -13.07
CA GLY A 9 -2.01 2.00 -12.50
C GLY A 9 -0.94 1.22 -13.26
N SER A 10 -0.45 0.11 -12.69
CA SER A 10 0.54 -0.77 -13.34
C SER A 10 0.04 -1.46 -14.62
N THR A 11 -1.27 -1.68 -14.72
CA THR A 11 -1.91 -2.31 -15.90
C THR A 11 -2.93 -1.40 -16.59
N TRP A 12 -3.65 -0.58 -15.84
CA TRP A 12 -4.71 0.30 -16.36
C TRP A 12 -4.53 1.73 -15.86
N THR A 13 -4.69 2.69 -16.77
CA THR A 13 -4.85 4.10 -16.46
C THR A 13 -6.33 4.42 -16.44
N LYS A 14 -6.81 4.99 -15.33
CA LYS A 14 -8.21 5.34 -15.12
C LYS A 14 -8.34 6.85 -15.10
N ALA A 15 -9.38 7.40 -15.70
CA ALA A 15 -9.67 8.83 -15.66
C ALA A 15 -11.16 9.06 -15.36
N ALA A 16 -11.48 10.10 -14.61
CA ALA A 16 -12.85 10.55 -14.36
C ALA A 16 -12.95 12.07 -14.39
N LEU A 17 -14.05 12.55 -14.98
CA LEU A 17 -14.49 13.93 -14.93
C LEU A 17 -15.60 14.05 -13.90
N PHE A 18 -15.41 14.95 -12.93
CA PHE A 18 -16.40 15.28 -11.92
C PHE A 18 -16.89 16.72 -12.07
N SER A 19 -18.19 16.92 -11.88
CA SER A 19 -18.79 18.24 -11.71
C SER A 19 -18.99 18.51 -10.22
N LEU A 20 -18.51 19.66 -9.77
CA LEU A 20 -18.80 20.21 -8.45
C LEU A 20 -19.87 21.29 -8.57
N GLU A 21 -21.04 21.02 -7.97
CA GLU A 21 -22.21 21.91 -7.90
C GLU A 21 -22.69 22.01 -6.44
N GLY A 22 -22.41 23.13 -5.78
CA GLY A 22 -22.64 23.27 -4.34
C GLY A 22 -21.86 22.21 -3.55
N ASP A 23 -22.58 21.40 -2.76
CA ASP A 23 -22.03 20.30 -1.97
C ASP A 23 -22.14 18.93 -2.65
N ALA A 24 -22.41 18.90 -3.97
CA ALA A 24 -22.53 17.67 -4.74
C ALA A 24 -21.32 17.50 -5.67
N LEU A 25 -20.61 16.39 -5.50
CA LEU A 25 -19.59 15.92 -6.44
C LEU A 25 -20.17 14.77 -7.27
N THR A 26 -20.42 15.04 -8.55
CA THR A 26 -21.10 14.10 -9.46
C THR A 26 -20.15 13.62 -10.54
N LEU A 27 -20.12 12.30 -10.78
CA LEU A 27 -19.41 11.71 -11.91
C LEU A 27 -20.10 12.10 -13.23
N VAL A 28 -19.40 12.84 -14.09
CA VAL A 28 -19.87 13.22 -15.43
C VAL A 28 -19.46 12.17 -16.45
N ASN A 29 -18.19 11.74 -16.41
CA ASN A 29 -17.65 10.76 -17.34
C ASN A 29 -16.49 9.97 -16.71
N HIS A 30 -16.21 8.78 -17.23
CA HIS A 30 -15.06 7.97 -16.84
C HIS A 30 -14.50 7.20 -18.03
N ALA A 31 -13.19 6.97 -18.02
CA ALA A 31 -12.45 6.24 -19.05
C ALA A 31 -11.43 5.30 -18.41
N LEU A 32 -11.19 4.17 -19.08
CA LEU A 32 -10.15 3.21 -18.72
C LEU A 32 -9.37 2.86 -19.98
N THR A 33 -8.05 3.03 -19.92
CA THR A 33 -7.12 2.73 -21.00
C THR A 33 -6.01 1.82 -20.48
N PRO A 34 -5.47 0.90 -21.30
CA PRO A 34 -4.26 0.16 -20.91
C PRO A 34 -3.12 1.12 -20.57
N THR A 35 -2.37 0.84 -19.51
CA THR A 35 -1.21 1.66 -19.16
C THR A 35 -0.09 1.47 -20.18
N THR A 36 0.39 2.57 -20.74
CA THR A 36 1.55 2.61 -21.64
C THR A 36 2.85 2.56 -20.82
N THR A 37 3.23 1.37 -20.35
CA THR A 37 4.35 1.16 -19.40
C THR A 37 5.72 1.69 -19.87
N HIS A 38 5.90 1.83 -21.19
CA HIS A 38 7.10 2.42 -21.81
C HIS A 38 7.07 3.95 -21.85
N HIS A 39 5.89 4.57 -21.90
CA HIS A 39 5.71 6.02 -21.91
C HIS A 39 4.35 6.41 -21.33
N LEU A 40 4.31 6.72 -20.04
CA LEU A 40 3.08 6.94 -19.26
C LEU A 40 2.29 8.17 -19.74
N ALA A 41 2.94 9.15 -20.35
CA ALA A 41 2.29 10.33 -20.91
C ALA A 41 1.25 9.97 -21.98
N ASP A 42 1.53 8.99 -22.83
CA ASP A 42 0.62 8.61 -23.92
C ASP A 42 -0.73 8.11 -23.37
N GLY A 43 -0.69 7.13 -22.47
CA GLY A 43 -1.87 6.61 -21.78
C GLY A 43 -2.58 7.67 -20.95
N PHE A 44 -1.82 8.56 -20.28
CA PHE A 44 -2.38 9.67 -19.52
C PHE A 44 -3.19 10.63 -20.41
N PHE A 45 -2.58 11.18 -21.46
CA PHE A 45 -3.26 12.13 -22.34
C PHE A 45 -4.37 11.48 -23.17
N ALA A 46 -4.20 10.21 -23.57
CA ALA A 46 -5.27 9.47 -24.23
C ALA A 46 -6.51 9.33 -23.31
N SER A 47 -6.31 8.96 -22.04
CA SER A 47 -7.39 8.86 -21.06
C SER A 47 -8.06 10.22 -20.79
N LEU A 48 -7.27 11.29 -20.75
CA LEU A 48 -7.73 12.66 -20.55
C LEU A 48 -8.59 13.15 -21.73
N ASN A 49 -8.11 12.95 -22.96
CA ASN A 49 -8.86 13.28 -24.18
C ASN A 49 -10.19 12.51 -24.25
N GLN A 50 -10.16 11.22 -23.89
CA GLN A 50 -11.36 10.37 -23.87
C GLN A 50 -12.38 10.83 -22.83
N VAL A 51 -11.95 11.17 -21.61
CA VAL A 51 -12.88 11.56 -20.53
C VAL A 51 -13.49 12.95 -20.76
N LEU A 52 -12.76 13.84 -21.42
CA LEU A 52 -13.21 15.19 -21.77
C LEU A 52 -13.94 15.27 -23.11
N HIS A 53 -13.97 14.20 -23.90
CA HIS A 53 -14.53 14.18 -25.26
C HIS A 53 -13.93 15.24 -26.20
N VAL A 54 -12.62 15.41 -26.14
CA VAL A 54 -11.88 16.36 -26.99
C VAL A 54 -10.76 15.65 -27.75
N ALA A 55 -10.32 16.24 -28.86
CA ALA A 55 -9.18 15.72 -29.60
C ALA A 55 -7.85 15.94 -28.86
N ASP A 56 -7.72 17.08 -28.16
CA ASP A 56 -6.57 17.43 -27.34
C ASP A 56 -7.01 18.28 -26.13
N ALA A 57 -6.75 17.77 -24.93
CA ALA A 57 -7.11 18.40 -23.66
C ALA A 57 -6.08 19.41 -23.14
N ARG A 58 -4.88 19.47 -23.71
CA ARG A 58 -3.81 20.38 -23.26
C ARG A 58 -4.23 21.85 -23.23
N PRO A 59 -4.96 22.40 -24.21
CA PRO A 59 -5.40 23.80 -24.15
C PRO A 59 -6.33 24.07 -22.96
N LEU A 60 -7.18 23.12 -22.57
CA LEU A 60 -8.11 23.26 -21.44
C LEU A 60 -7.35 23.32 -20.10
N LEU A 61 -6.27 22.54 -19.98
CA LEU A 61 -5.38 22.60 -18.82
C LEU A 61 -4.65 23.94 -18.74
N GLN A 62 -4.13 24.43 -19.86
CA GLN A 62 -3.36 25.67 -19.94
C GLN A 62 -4.20 26.91 -19.63
N HIS A 63 -5.48 26.93 -20.05
CA HIS A 63 -6.40 28.03 -19.71
C HIS A 63 -6.95 27.95 -18.29
N GLY A 64 -6.74 26.84 -17.58
CA GLY A 64 -7.28 26.62 -16.23
C GLY A 64 -8.79 26.35 -16.21
N ASP A 65 -9.37 25.92 -17.34
CA ASP A 65 -10.80 25.60 -17.46
C ASP A 65 -11.18 24.36 -16.63
N ILE A 66 -10.19 23.48 -16.39
CA ILE A 66 -10.33 22.23 -15.64
C ILE A 66 -9.25 22.13 -14.56
N GLN A 67 -9.64 21.60 -13.41
CA GLN A 67 -8.70 21.32 -12.33
C GLN A 67 -8.24 19.86 -12.40
N LEU A 68 -6.95 19.64 -12.62
CA LEU A 68 -6.37 18.30 -12.71
C LEU A 68 -5.78 17.85 -11.38
N LYS A 69 -6.07 16.61 -10.98
CA LYS A 69 -5.31 15.89 -9.95
C LYS A 69 -5.03 14.48 -10.43
N TYR A 70 -3.82 13.99 -10.20
CA TYR A 70 -3.48 12.63 -10.60
C TYR A 70 -2.54 11.91 -9.64
N SER A 71 -2.58 10.59 -9.72
CA SER A 71 -1.74 9.66 -8.96
C SER A 71 -1.10 8.63 -9.87
N SER A 72 -0.03 8.00 -9.38
CA SER A 72 0.64 6.92 -10.10
C SER A 72 1.11 5.81 -9.17
N SER A 73 0.96 4.56 -9.64
CA SER A 73 1.54 3.34 -9.07
C SER A 73 2.32 2.51 -10.10
N ALA A 74 2.39 2.96 -11.36
CA ALA A 74 2.93 2.20 -12.50
C ALA A 74 4.45 1.93 -12.46
N LYS A 75 5.20 2.52 -11.50
CA LYS A 75 6.64 2.27 -11.34
C LYS A 75 6.98 1.16 -10.33
N GLY A 76 5.99 0.42 -9.83
CA GLY A 76 6.22 -0.73 -8.93
C GLY A 76 6.33 -0.38 -7.44
N GLY A 77 6.05 0.88 -7.08
CA GLY A 77 6.24 1.40 -5.73
C GLY A 77 7.73 1.65 -5.43
N LEU A 78 8.01 2.59 -4.54
CA LEU A 78 9.36 2.88 -4.09
C LEU A 78 9.80 1.81 -3.08
N ALA A 79 10.94 1.18 -3.34
CA ALA A 79 11.49 0.14 -2.49
C ALA A 79 12.21 0.76 -1.28
N VAL A 80 11.72 0.47 -0.07
CA VAL A 80 12.33 0.91 1.19
C VAL A 80 12.99 -0.27 1.87
N ALA A 81 14.27 -0.11 2.27
CA ALA A 81 14.86 -0.91 3.33
C ALA A 81 14.59 -0.21 4.67
N ALA A 82 13.93 -0.89 5.61
CA ALA A 82 13.63 -0.33 6.92
C ALA A 82 14.65 -0.83 7.95
N MET A 83 15.25 0.07 8.72
CA MET A 83 16.16 -0.30 9.81
C MET A 83 15.67 0.27 11.13
N GLY A 84 15.76 -0.51 12.22
CA GLY A 84 15.47 -0.07 13.57
C GLY A 84 16.39 -0.68 14.63
N LEU A 85 16.37 -0.13 15.84
CA LEU A 85 17.15 -0.66 16.97
C LEU A 85 16.63 -2.04 17.43
N VAL A 86 15.33 -2.14 17.72
CA VAL A 86 14.66 -3.37 18.18
C VAL A 86 13.59 -3.79 17.18
N PRO A 87 13.47 -5.08 16.82
CA PRO A 87 12.49 -5.58 15.87
C PRO A 87 11.06 -5.18 16.19
N SER A 88 10.58 -5.49 17.39
CA SER A 88 9.17 -5.32 17.79
C SER A 88 8.71 -3.89 18.04
N ILE A 89 9.65 -2.92 18.04
CA ILE A 89 9.37 -1.53 18.38
C ILE A 89 9.79 -0.61 17.23
N THR A 90 11.05 -0.17 17.21
CA THR A 90 11.51 0.85 16.26
C THR A 90 11.49 0.36 14.81
N LEU A 91 11.78 -0.92 14.57
CA LEU A 91 11.70 -1.45 13.21
C LEU A 91 10.25 -1.55 12.73
N GLU A 92 9.32 -2.02 13.57
CA GLU A 92 7.90 -2.00 13.24
C GLU A 92 7.38 -0.56 13.03
N SER A 93 7.81 0.42 13.83
CA SER A 93 7.49 1.83 13.58
C SER A 93 8.01 2.32 12.22
N ALA A 94 9.21 1.92 11.82
CA ALA A 94 9.77 2.23 10.50
C ALA A 94 8.93 1.63 9.37
N LYS A 95 8.54 0.35 9.49
CA LYS A 95 7.68 -0.33 8.50
C LYS A 95 6.31 0.35 8.38
N ILE A 96 5.63 0.63 9.49
CA ILE A 96 4.33 1.31 9.50
C ILE A 96 4.44 2.70 8.85
N THR A 97 5.51 3.44 9.14
CA THR A 97 5.77 4.76 8.56
C THR A 97 5.96 4.68 7.05
N ALA A 98 6.82 3.75 6.57
CA ALA A 98 7.04 3.57 5.14
C ALA A 98 5.77 3.13 4.40
N HIS A 99 5.01 2.20 4.96
CA HIS A 99 3.74 1.77 4.37
C HIS A 99 2.73 2.92 4.30
N SER A 100 2.60 3.74 5.33
CA SER A 100 1.67 4.89 5.30
C SER A 100 2.14 6.04 4.39
N ALA A 101 3.40 6.05 3.96
CA ALA A 101 3.91 6.93 2.90
C ALA A 101 3.67 6.39 1.48
N GLY A 102 3.07 5.20 1.34
CA GLY A 102 2.83 4.56 0.04
C GLY A 102 4.00 3.70 -0.47
N ALA A 103 5.06 3.52 0.32
CA ALA A 103 6.21 2.71 -0.06
C ALA A 103 5.97 1.20 0.14
N LYS A 104 6.83 0.39 -0.49
CA LYS A 104 6.93 -1.07 -0.33
C LYS A 104 8.19 -1.38 0.48
N ILE A 105 8.08 -2.22 1.50
CA ILE A 105 9.25 -2.73 2.22
C ILE A 105 9.89 -3.84 1.37
N ALA A 106 11.14 -3.64 0.96
CA ALA A 106 11.92 -4.63 0.21
C ALA A 106 12.84 -5.45 1.13
N GLN A 107 13.42 -4.79 2.13
CA GLN A 107 14.36 -5.38 3.09
C GLN A 107 14.12 -4.76 4.46
N TYR A 108 14.53 -5.46 5.52
CA TYR A 108 14.48 -4.91 6.86
C TYR A 108 15.59 -5.43 7.76
N TYR A 109 16.11 -4.55 8.62
CA TYR A 109 17.25 -4.84 9.48
C TYR A 109 16.99 -4.35 10.91
N ALA A 110 17.52 -5.08 11.89
CA ALA A 110 17.44 -4.69 13.30
C ALA A 110 18.82 -4.76 13.96
N TYR A 111 18.97 -4.03 15.06
CA TYR A 111 20.21 -3.97 15.83
C TYR A 111 21.38 -3.45 14.98
N LYS A 112 22.56 -4.08 15.11
CA LYS A 112 23.77 -3.67 14.42
C LYS A 112 23.87 -4.39 13.08
N LEU A 113 24.05 -3.62 12.01
CA LEU A 113 24.35 -4.15 10.68
C LEU A 113 25.67 -4.90 10.70
N ASN A 114 25.63 -6.15 10.26
CA ASN A 114 26.81 -6.96 10.04
C ASN A 114 27.26 -6.87 8.55
N ARG A 115 28.39 -7.52 8.21
CA ARG A 115 28.93 -7.47 6.84
C ARG A 115 28.02 -8.12 5.80
N HIS A 116 27.26 -9.14 6.19
CA HIS A 116 26.29 -9.79 5.32
C HIS A 116 25.12 -8.86 5.01
N ASP A 117 24.59 -8.15 6.02
CA ASP A 117 23.51 -7.18 5.84
C ASP A 117 23.92 -6.06 4.87
N ILE A 118 25.15 -5.54 5.00
CA ILE A 118 25.70 -4.55 4.07
C ILE A 118 25.84 -5.12 2.66
N ALA A 119 26.36 -6.34 2.51
CA ALA A 119 26.50 -6.97 1.20
C ALA A 119 25.14 -7.22 0.51
N GLU A 120 24.09 -7.52 1.28
CA GLU A 120 22.72 -7.68 0.76
C GLU A 120 22.16 -6.34 0.27
N LEU A 121 22.34 -5.27 1.06
CA LEU A 121 21.99 -3.90 0.66
C LEU A 121 22.73 -3.48 -0.62
N GLU A 122 24.01 -3.82 -0.76
CA GLU A 122 24.80 -3.50 -1.95
C GLU A 122 24.40 -4.34 -3.17
N ALA A 123 24.04 -5.61 -2.97
CA ALA A 123 23.64 -6.51 -4.05
C ALA A 123 22.25 -6.16 -4.61
N SER A 124 21.36 -5.63 -3.78
CA SER A 124 20.03 -5.19 -4.18
C SER A 124 19.69 -3.85 -3.51
N PRO A 125 20.24 -2.73 -4.01
CA PRO A 125 20.03 -1.41 -3.42
C PRO A 125 18.55 -1.02 -3.39
N PRO A 126 18.00 -0.61 -2.23
CA PRO A 126 16.67 -0.04 -2.17
C PRO A 126 16.69 1.37 -2.77
N ASP A 127 15.51 1.93 -3.03
CA ASP A 127 15.42 3.35 -3.37
C ASP A 127 15.68 4.24 -2.15
N ILE A 128 15.17 3.82 -0.99
CA ILE A 128 15.33 4.49 0.30
C ILE A 128 15.85 3.50 1.34
N LEU A 129 16.84 3.91 2.12
CA LEU A 129 17.12 3.32 3.42
C LEU A 129 16.51 4.19 4.52
N LEU A 130 15.43 3.72 5.15
CA LEU A 130 14.81 4.38 6.29
C LEU A 130 15.57 3.97 7.57
N PHE A 131 16.51 4.81 7.96
CA PHE A 131 17.34 4.63 9.14
C PHE A 131 16.63 5.20 10.37
N THR A 132 16.07 4.29 11.18
CA THR A 132 15.48 4.61 12.48
C THR A 132 16.22 3.91 13.62
N GLY A 133 15.89 4.25 14.87
CA GLY A 133 16.39 3.55 16.04
C GLY A 133 16.66 4.49 17.21
N GLY A 134 16.43 3.98 18.43
CA GLY A 134 16.52 4.75 19.67
C GLY A 134 15.37 5.73 19.84
N THR A 135 14.95 5.91 21.10
CA THR A 135 14.19 7.10 21.51
C THR A 135 15.13 8.29 21.62
N ASP A 136 14.60 9.50 21.68
CA ASP A 136 15.41 10.68 21.96
C ASP A 136 15.99 10.60 23.38
N GLY A 137 17.30 10.81 23.53
CA GLY A 137 18.03 10.57 24.78
C GLY A 137 18.25 9.09 25.13
N GLY A 138 17.94 8.20 24.19
CA GLY A 138 18.06 6.76 24.35
C GLY A 138 19.41 6.19 23.92
N GLU A 139 19.37 4.98 23.37
CA GLU A 139 20.57 4.27 22.89
C GLU A 139 21.24 5.01 21.72
N GLU A 140 22.57 5.14 21.78
CA GLU A 140 23.38 5.84 20.78
C GLU A 140 24.34 4.93 19.98
N SER A 141 24.89 3.89 20.62
CA SER A 141 26.02 3.12 20.10
C SER A 141 25.69 2.29 18.86
N TYR A 142 24.47 1.73 18.78
CA TYR A 142 24.04 0.96 17.62
C TYR A 142 23.83 1.87 16.41
N GLY A 143 23.18 3.02 16.61
CA GLY A 143 22.98 4.02 15.56
C GLY A 143 24.31 4.50 14.99
N LEU A 144 25.26 4.87 15.85
CA LEU A 144 26.58 5.30 15.39
C LEU A 144 27.37 4.19 14.70
N ALA A 145 27.27 2.94 15.16
CA ALA A 145 27.92 1.81 14.52
C ALA A 145 27.35 1.54 13.12
N ASN A 146 26.04 1.61 12.96
CA ASN A 146 25.37 1.42 11.67
C ASN A 146 25.68 2.56 10.70
N ALA A 147 25.70 3.80 11.18
CA ALA A 147 26.09 4.95 10.36
C ALA A 147 27.51 4.78 9.78
N ARG A 148 28.46 4.27 10.57
CA ARG A 148 29.82 3.99 10.09
C ARG A 148 29.85 2.86 9.06
N ALA A 149 29.12 1.76 9.31
CA ALA A 149 29.05 0.65 8.35
C ALA A 149 28.45 1.10 7.00
N LEU A 150 27.41 1.94 7.03
CA LEU A 150 26.78 2.50 5.83
C LEU A 150 27.71 3.51 5.13
N ALA A 151 28.45 4.32 5.88
CA ALA A 151 29.43 5.27 5.33
C ALA A 151 30.55 4.59 4.54
N GLU A 152 31.01 3.42 5.02
CA GLU A 152 32.05 2.59 4.40
C GLU A 152 31.54 1.75 3.22
N SER A 153 30.21 1.60 3.08
CA SER A 153 29.60 0.82 2.01
C SER A 153 29.57 1.57 0.66
N THR A 154 29.44 0.81 -0.40
CA THR A 154 29.20 1.29 -1.77
C THR A 154 27.72 1.57 -2.05
N LEU A 155 26.84 1.40 -1.06
CA LEU A 155 25.40 1.60 -1.18
C LEU A 155 25.08 2.99 -1.75
N ASP A 156 24.29 2.99 -2.84
CA ASP A 156 23.82 4.18 -3.54
C ASP A 156 22.30 4.26 -3.48
N CYS A 157 21.79 4.88 -2.42
CA CYS A 157 20.36 5.12 -2.22
C CYS A 157 20.15 6.38 -1.37
N ALA A 158 18.91 6.89 -1.35
CA ALA A 158 18.55 7.97 -0.45
C ALA A 158 18.46 7.41 0.98
N ILE A 159 19.18 8.00 1.93
CA ILE A 159 19.15 7.62 3.33
C ILE A 159 18.29 8.62 4.08
N ILE A 160 17.19 8.18 4.68
CA ILE A 160 16.37 9.02 5.56
C ILE A 160 16.68 8.64 6.99
N TYR A 161 17.37 9.52 7.71
CA TYR A 161 17.61 9.36 9.14
C TYR A 161 16.46 9.99 9.94
N ALA A 162 15.78 9.14 10.69
CA ALA A 162 14.61 9.48 11.53
C ALA A 162 14.68 8.74 12.88
N GLY A 163 15.87 8.69 13.47
CA GLY A 163 16.17 8.05 14.76
C GLY A 163 16.54 9.05 15.86
N ASN A 164 17.17 8.55 16.91
CA ASN A 164 17.57 9.31 18.12
C ASN A 164 18.21 10.68 17.77
N ARG A 165 17.50 11.76 18.11
CA ARG A 165 17.94 13.14 17.87
C ARG A 165 19.33 13.43 18.42
N ASP A 166 19.72 12.83 19.55
CA ASP A 166 20.93 13.20 20.26
C ASP A 166 22.23 12.76 19.54
N ILE A 167 22.13 11.83 18.58
CA ILE A 167 23.25 11.45 17.69
C ILE A 167 23.12 12.00 16.27
N GLN A 168 22.10 12.82 15.99
CA GLN A 168 21.77 13.29 14.65
C GLN A 168 22.94 14.04 13.99
N ASP A 169 23.58 14.97 14.72
CA ASP A 169 24.73 15.74 14.23
C ASP A 169 25.90 14.83 13.83
N GLU A 170 26.16 13.79 14.63
CA GLU A 170 27.24 12.85 14.40
C GLU A 170 26.93 11.92 13.21
N VAL A 171 25.66 11.50 13.06
CA VAL A 171 25.19 10.76 11.89
C VAL A 171 25.30 11.60 10.62
N GLN A 172 24.91 12.88 10.66
CA GLN A 172 25.08 13.82 9.55
C GLN A 172 26.55 13.96 9.17
N ARG A 173 27.45 14.05 10.15
CA ARG A 173 28.88 14.13 9.91
C ARG A 173 29.45 12.86 9.27
N ILE A 174 28.98 11.68 9.68
CA ILE A 174 29.44 10.37 9.19
C ILE A 174 28.90 10.06 7.79
N LEU A 175 27.65 10.40 7.51
CA LEU A 175 26.95 10.08 6.27
C LEU A 175 26.81 11.26 5.31
N GLY A 176 27.42 12.41 5.61
CA GLY A 176 27.25 13.65 4.83
C GLY A 176 27.75 13.59 3.39
N HIS A 177 28.54 12.58 3.01
CA HIS A 177 28.93 12.30 1.62
C HIS A 177 27.95 11.41 0.86
N LYS A 178 26.90 10.90 1.52
CA LYS A 178 25.80 10.13 0.93
C LYS A 178 24.59 11.06 0.69
N ASP A 179 23.60 10.58 -0.07
CA ASP A 179 22.30 11.25 -0.23
C ASP A 179 21.48 11.15 1.06
N LEU A 180 21.79 11.99 2.05
CA LEU A 180 21.23 11.95 3.40
C LEU A 180 20.16 13.03 3.60
N ILE A 181 18.99 12.61 4.06
CA ILE A 181 17.92 13.47 4.55
C ILE A 181 17.71 13.17 6.03
N THR A 182 17.77 14.19 6.88
CA THR A 182 17.50 14.05 8.30
C THR A 182 16.18 14.70 8.67
N VAL A 183 15.36 13.98 9.42
CA VAL A 183 14.05 14.43 9.89
C VAL A 183 13.88 14.12 11.38
N ASP A 184 12.79 14.60 11.97
CA ASP A 184 12.42 14.26 13.34
C ASP A 184 12.30 12.74 13.54
N ASN A 185 12.63 12.29 14.75
CA ASN A 185 12.53 10.87 15.11
C ASN A 185 11.09 10.35 14.92
N ILE A 186 10.95 9.16 14.33
CA ILE A 186 9.65 8.49 14.18
C ILE A 186 9.11 8.00 15.53
N LEU A 187 9.98 7.70 16.49
CA LEU A 187 9.61 7.25 17.82
C LEU A 187 10.46 7.96 18.89
N PRO A 188 10.25 9.29 19.10
CA PRO A 188 11.00 10.07 20.08
C PRO A 188 10.79 9.54 21.50
N ALA A 189 9.60 9.01 21.81
CA ALA A 189 9.29 8.26 23.03
C ALA A 189 8.39 7.06 22.68
N LEU A 190 8.43 6.00 23.51
CA LEU A 190 7.72 4.74 23.24
C LEU A 190 6.20 4.91 23.10
N ASP A 191 5.63 5.90 23.78
CA ASP A 191 4.20 6.24 23.79
C ASP A 191 3.85 7.41 22.86
N HIS A 192 4.83 8.01 22.18
CA HIS A 192 4.64 9.18 21.32
C HIS A 192 5.23 9.00 19.91
N PRO A 193 4.63 8.17 19.03
CA PRO A 193 5.06 8.05 17.64
C PRO A 193 4.86 9.36 16.84
N ASN A 194 5.87 9.77 16.06
CA ASN A 194 5.84 10.96 15.19
C ASN A 194 6.25 10.61 13.74
N PRO A 195 5.41 9.91 12.96
CA PRO A 195 5.78 9.45 11.62
C PRO A 195 5.70 10.55 10.55
N TYR A 196 5.25 11.76 10.88
CA TYR A 196 4.85 12.76 9.87
C TYR A 196 6.02 13.24 9.00
N ALA A 197 7.13 13.65 9.62
CA ALA A 197 8.29 14.18 8.90
C ALA A 197 8.95 13.12 8.01
N ALA A 198 9.09 11.90 8.53
CA ALA A 198 9.63 10.77 7.75
C ALA A 198 8.70 10.36 6.59
N ARG A 199 7.38 10.36 6.78
CA ARG A 199 6.45 10.10 5.67
C ARG A 199 6.59 11.13 4.56
N GLN A 200 6.68 12.41 4.92
CA GLN A 200 6.86 13.47 3.95
C GLN A 200 8.18 13.30 3.20
N ALA A 201 9.30 13.04 3.88
CA ALA A 201 10.58 12.79 3.24
C ALA A 201 10.53 11.57 2.28
N ILE A 202 9.86 10.48 2.66
CA ILE A 202 9.66 9.33 1.77
C ILE A 202 8.86 9.72 0.53
N CYS A 203 7.78 10.50 0.69
CA CYS A 203 7.00 11.01 -0.44
C CYS A 203 7.83 11.94 -1.34
N ASP A 204 8.63 12.84 -0.78
CA ASP A 204 9.45 13.78 -1.56
C ASP A 204 10.51 13.03 -2.39
N VAL A 205 11.16 12.02 -1.78
CA VAL A 205 12.08 11.13 -2.49
C VAL A 205 11.34 10.32 -3.56
N PHE A 206 10.16 9.78 -3.24
CA PHE A 206 9.29 9.08 -4.19
C PHE A 206 9.05 9.93 -5.43
N LEU A 207 8.58 11.17 -5.24
CA LEU A 207 8.27 12.09 -6.32
C LEU A 207 9.50 12.42 -7.16
N SER A 208 10.62 12.75 -6.51
CA SER A 208 11.88 13.07 -7.20
C SER A 208 12.41 11.92 -8.06
N ARG A 209 12.21 10.66 -7.64
CA ARG A 209 12.66 9.45 -8.35
C ARG A 209 11.65 8.96 -9.39
N ILE A 210 10.35 9.15 -9.14
CA ILE A 210 9.29 8.66 -10.03
C ILE A 210 9.06 9.60 -11.20
N VAL A 211 9.07 10.91 -10.98
CA VAL A 211 8.96 11.92 -12.05
C VAL A 211 10.10 11.76 -13.07
N LYS A 212 11.30 11.37 -12.62
CA LYS A 212 12.42 11.07 -13.52
C LYS A 212 12.17 9.79 -14.33
N GLY A 213 11.72 9.94 -15.57
CA GLY A 213 11.63 8.88 -16.57
C GLY A 213 10.25 8.23 -16.71
N LYS A 214 10.10 7.42 -17.77
CA LYS A 214 8.82 6.87 -18.26
C LYS A 214 7.74 7.91 -18.60
N GLY A 215 8.10 9.18 -18.85
CA GLY A 215 7.18 10.21 -19.35
C GLY A 215 6.35 10.94 -18.29
N LEU A 216 6.60 10.72 -16.99
CA LEU A 216 5.94 11.52 -15.94
C LEU A 216 6.45 12.96 -15.93
N ASP A 217 7.71 13.17 -16.24
CA ASP A 217 8.34 14.47 -16.48
C ASP A 217 7.61 15.27 -17.58
N VAL A 218 7.18 14.59 -18.65
CA VAL A 218 6.39 15.20 -19.72
C VAL A 218 5.04 15.68 -19.18
N ILE A 219 4.33 14.84 -18.42
CA ILE A 219 3.05 15.20 -17.81
C ILE A 219 3.21 16.42 -16.89
N VAL A 220 4.22 16.44 -16.03
CA VAL A 220 4.49 17.58 -15.14
C VAL A 220 4.78 18.84 -15.96
N SER A 221 5.62 18.74 -16.99
CA SER A 221 5.98 19.89 -17.84
C SER A 221 4.80 20.49 -18.62
N GLU A 222 3.87 19.64 -19.07
CA GLU A 222 2.74 20.06 -19.89
C GLU A 222 1.52 20.48 -19.06
N THR A 223 1.37 19.96 -17.84
CA THR A 223 0.18 20.21 -16.99
C THR A 223 0.46 21.10 -15.78
N GLY A 224 1.70 21.19 -15.33
CA GLY A 224 2.09 21.90 -14.11
C GLY A 224 1.66 21.20 -12.80
N GLU A 225 1.02 20.03 -12.87
CA GLU A 225 0.62 19.26 -11.69
C GLU A 225 1.64 18.15 -11.43
N GLU A 226 2.00 17.93 -10.16
CA GLU A 226 2.85 16.81 -9.75
C GLU A 226 1.99 15.57 -9.39
N PRO A 227 2.48 14.35 -9.70
CA PRO A 227 1.77 13.14 -9.31
C PRO A 227 1.77 12.97 -7.79
N MET A 228 0.86 12.15 -7.26
CA MET A 228 1.02 11.56 -5.93
C MET A 228 1.12 10.04 -6.01
N PRO A 229 1.72 9.35 -5.01
CA PRO A 229 1.58 7.90 -4.91
C PRO A 229 0.09 7.53 -4.78
N THR A 230 -0.43 6.67 -5.66
CA THR A 230 -1.82 6.17 -5.53
C THR A 230 -2.10 5.60 -4.13
N PRO A 231 -1.21 4.80 -3.53
CA PRO A 231 -1.51 4.25 -2.21
C PRO A 231 -1.59 5.31 -1.10
N TRP A 232 -0.86 6.42 -1.25
CA TRP A 232 -0.92 7.53 -0.31
C TRP A 232 -2.24 8.30 -0.43
N THR A 233 -2.71 8.58 -1.65
CA THR A 233 -4.00 9.27 -1.84
C THR A 233 -5.15 8.42 -1.31
N VAL A 234 -5.12 7.10 -1.54
CA VAL A 234 -6.12 6.16 -1.02
C VAL A 234 -6.07 6.09 0.51
N TYR A 235 -4.88 6.11 1.12
CA TYR A 235 -4.74 6.18 2.58
C TYR A 235 -5.44 7.42 3.16
N GLU A 236 -5.21 8.60 2.58
CA GLU A 236 -5.87 9.83 3.01
C GLU A 236 -7.39 9.82 2.73
N LEU A 237 -7.85 9.17 1.66
CA LEU A 237 -9.28 8.96 1.41
C LEU A 237 -9.92 8.08 2.49
N VAL A 238 -9.26 6.98 2.89
CA VAL A 238 -9.75 6.09 3.96
C VAL A 238 -9.88 6.86 5.29
N LYS A 239 -8.89 7.72 5.58
CA LYS A 239 -8.95 8.64 6.72
C LYS A 239 -10.11 9.65 6.59
N ALA A 240 -10.37 10.18 5.40
CA ALA A 240 -11.50 11.09 5.19
C ALA A 240 -12.86 10.39 5.36
N ILE A 241 -13.02 9.18 4.82
CA ILE A 241 -14.23 8.34 4.94
C ILE A 241 -14.53 8.02 6.41
N SER A 242 -13.52 7.61 7.17
CA SER A 242 -13.70 7.27 8.60
C SER A 242 -14.08 8.46 9.49
N ASN A 243 -13.88 9.70 9.03
CA ASN A 243 -14.23 10.92 9.76
C ASN A 243 -15.56 11.55 9.32
N ILE A 244 -16.18 11.11 8.21
CA ILE A 244 -17.36 11.77 7.65
C ILE A 244 -18.70 11.14 8.06
N ASP A 245 -18.71 9.83 8.31
CA ASP A 245 -19.91 9.07 8.66
C ASP A 245 -19.57 8.01 9.73
N ASN A 246 -20.29 8.03 10.84
CA ASN A 246 -20.12 7.05 11.93
C ASN A 246 -20.31 5.60 11.45
N ALA A 247 -21.19 5.35 10.47
CA ALA A 247 -21.38 4.01 9.90
C ALA A 247 -20.13 3.52 9.15
N TRP A 248 -19.28 4.44 8.67
CA TRP A 248 -18.04 4.18 7.96
C TRP A 248 -16.80 4.51 8.77
N LYS A 249 -16.95 4.72 10.10
CA LYS A 249 -15.83 4.96 11.00
C LYS A 249 -14.84 3.80 11.02
N GLU A 250 -15.36 2.57 10.99
CA GLU A 250 -14.55 1.35 10.98
C GLU A 250 -14.86 0.48 9.77
N PHE A 251 -13.84 0.25 8.94
CA PHE A 251 -13.96 -0.56 7.73
C PHE A 251 -12.57 -1.01 7.24
N MET A 252 -12.57 -2.02 6.39
CA MET A 252 -11.41 -2.44 5.61
C MET A 252 -11.62 -2.11 4.13
N LEU A 253 -10.53 -1.77 3.44
CA LEU A 253 -10.49 -1.59 1.99
C LEU A 253 -9.34 -2.44 1.43
N ILE A 254 -9.65 -3.28 0.46
CA ILE A 254 -8.70 -4.13 -0.24
C ILE A 254 -8.61 -3.61 -1.68
N ASP A 255 -7.47 -3.05 -2.06
CA ASP A 255 -7.20 -2.57 -3.41
C ASP A 255 -6.26 -3.56 -4.13
N MET A 256 -6.85 -4.43 -4.94
CA MET A 256 -6.11 -5.51 -5.61
C MET A 256 -5.71 -5.09 -7.03
N GLY A 257 -4.41 -5.00 -7.26
CA GLY A 257 -3.80 -4.60 -8.52
C GLY A 257 -3.19 -5.76 -9.31
N GLY A 258 -2.53 -5.42 -10.42
CA GLY A 258 -1.78 -6.39 -11.22
C GLY A 258 -0.46 -6.81 -10.58
N ALA A 259 0.15 -5.94 -9.76
CA ALA A 259 1.47 -6.17 -9.16
C ALA A 259 1.43 -6.28 -7.63
N THR A 260 0.50 -5.58 -6.99
CA THR A 260 0.41 -5.50 -5.53
C THR A 260 -1.04 -5.65 -5.07
N THR A 261 -1.18 -6.05 -3.81
CA THR A 261 -2.45 -5.99 -3.08
C THR A 261 -2.25 -5.10 -1.88
N ASP A 262 -2.95 -3.97 -1.87
CA ASP A 262 -2.91 -2.99 -0.80
C ASP A 262 -4.11 -3.22 0.12
N VAL A 263 -3.86 -3.34 1.42
CA VAL A 263 -4.92 -3.49 2.43
C VAL A 263 -4.88 -2.29 3.36
N TYR A 264 -6.01 -1.62 3.48
CA TYR A 264 -6.22 -0.49 4.38
C TYR A 264 -7.26 -0.88 5.44
N SER A 265 -7.08 -0.36 6.65
CA SER A 265 -8.11 -0.44 7.67
C SER A 265 -8.18 0.83 8.50
N ALA A 266 -9.40 1.29 8.76
CA ALA A 266 -9.72 2.25 9.80
C ALA A 266 -10.40 1.48 10.93
N CYS A 267 -9.80 1.42 12.12
CA CYS A 267 -10.34 0.69 13.26
C CYS A 267 -9.63 1.15 14.54
N ALA A 268 -10.38 1.27 15.63
CA ALA A 268 -9.77 1.43 16.95
C ALA A 268 -9.19 0.08 17.41
N ASN A 269 -7.94 0.05 17.83
CA ASN A 269 -7.33 -1.16 18.40
C ASN A 269 -7.64 -1.24 19.90
N THR A 270 -8.88 -1.59 20.25
CA THR A 270 -9.33 -1.69 21.65
C THR A 270 -9.01 -3.07 22.21
N LEU A 271 -8.18 -3.13 23.24
CA LEU A 271 -7.83 -4.40 23.89
C LEU A 271 -8.89 -4.80 24.92
N SER A 272 -9.22 -6.09 24.97
CA SER A 272 -9.99 -6.66 26.07
C SER A 272 -9.17 -6.61 27.37
N PRO A 273 -9.81 -6.59 28.57
CA PRO A 273 -9.11 -6.49 29.86
C PRO A 273 -8.02 -7.55 30.07
N ASP A 274 -8.24 -8.77 29.60
CA ASP A 274 -7.30 -9.89 29.73
C ASP A 274 -6.32 -10.00 28.55
N THR A 275 -6.20 -8.94 27.74
CA THR A 275 -5.33 -8.91 26.55
C THR A 275 -4.20 -7.91 26.70
N VAL A 276 -2.98 -8.39 26.52
CA VAL A 276 -1.76 -7.57 26.49
C VAL A 276 -1.31 -7.41 25.05
N LEU A 277 -1.14 -6.18 24.59
CA LEU A 277 -0.55 -5.89 23.28
C LEU A 277 0.97 -6.06 23.36
N HIS A 278 1.50 -6.86 22.42
CA HIS A 278 2.93 -7.01 22.18
C HIS A 278 3.32 -6.26 20.90
N GLY A 279 4.28 -5.34 21.03
CA GLY A 279 4.76 -4.50 19.95
C GLY A 279 4.27 -3.06 20.08
N VAL A 280 4.29 -2.33 18.97
CA VAL A 280 3.87 -0.91 18.92
C VAL A 280 2.36 -0.75 18.91
N PRO A 281 1.82 0.33 19.52
CA PRO A 281 0.42 0.70 19.34
C PRO A 281 0.10 0.85 17.85
N GLU A 282 -0.98 0.19 17.42
CA GLU A 282 -1.48 0.31 16.05
C GLU A 282 -2.09 1.70 15.84
N PRO A 283 -1.81 2.40 14.72
CA PRO A 283 -2.45 3.68 14.40
C PRO A 283 -3.97 3.49 14.26
N PHE A 284 -4.76 4.55 14.03
CA PHE A 284 -6.19 4.37 13.70
C PHE A 284 -6.39 3.94 12.23
N VAL A 285 -5.66 4.56 11.30
CA VAL A 285 -5.62 4.14 9.90
C VAL A 285 -4.30 3.43 9.62
N LYS A 286 -4.38 2.18 9.13
CA LYS A 286 -3.24 1.34 8.77
C LYS A 286 -3.30 1.01 7.28
N ARG A 287 -2.13 0.93 6.64
CA ARG A 287 -1.93 0.32 5.32
C ARG A 287 -0.86 -0.75 5.44
N THR A 288 -1.05 -1.86 4.74
CA THR A 288 0.04 -2.77 4.34
C THR A 288 -0.01 -2.95 2.83
N VAL A 289 1.11 -3.36 2.23
CA VAL A 289 1.18 -3.68 0.81
C VAL A 289 1.96 -4.96 0.60
N GLU A 290 1.30 -5.90 -0.07
CA GLU A 290 1.90 -7.18 -0.42
C GLU A 290 2.39 -7.08 -1.86
N GLY A 291 3.69 -6.84 -2.02
CA GLY A 291 4.32 -6.65 -3.31
C GLY A 291 4.58 -7.94 -4.09
N ASP A 292 4.33 -9.08 -3.46
CA ASP A 292 4.34 -10.44 -4.00
C ASP A 292 2.93 -10.94 -4.35
N LEU A 293 1.88 -10.21 -3.98
CA LEU A 293 0.47 -10.59 -4.21
C LEU A 293 -0.18 -9.70 -5.27
N GLY A 294 -0.16 -10.13 -6.52
CA GLY A 294 -0.74 -9.38 -7.64
C GLY A 294 -1.29 -10.28 -8.74
N MET A 295 -2.38 -9.83 -9.38
CA MET A 295 -3.14 -10.65 -10.33
C MET A 295 -2.46 -10.89 -11.68
N ARG A 296 -1.37 -10.17 -11.98
CA ARG A 296 -0.72 -10.17 -13.31
C ARG A 296 0.80 -10.23 -13.18
N VAL A 297 1.44 -9.08 -12.95
CA VAL A 297 2.90 -8.92 -12.85
C VAL A 297 3.51 -9.85 -11.80
N SER A 298 2.81 -10.06 -10.69
CA SER A 298 3.27 -10.91 -9.58
C SER A 298 2.60 -12.28 -9.55
N ALA A 299 1.84 -12.67 -10.59
CA ALA A 299 0.99 -13.86 -10.58
C ALA A 299 1.75 -15.15 -10.26
N MET A 300 2.95 -15.32 -10.84
CA MET A 300 3.82 -16.47 -10.53
C MET A 300 4.26 -16.49 -9.07
N VAL A 301 4.66 -15.33 -8.53
CA VAL A 301 5.10 -15.19 -7.13
C VAL A 301 3.95 -15.51 -6.18
N VAL A 302 2.71 -15.18 -6.53
CA VAL A 302 1.53 -15.61 -5.75
C VAL A 302 1.45 -17.13 -5.69
N GLY A 303 1.56 -17.80 -6.84
CA GLY A 303 1.49 -19.27 -6.89
C GLY A 303 2.56 -19.92 -6.01
N GLU A 304 3.80 -19.43 -6.09
CA GLU A 304 4.94 -19.95 -5.30
C GLU A 304 4.81 -19.65 -3.80
N SER A 305 4.46 -18.42 -3.43
CA SER A 305 4.32 -18.01 -2.03
C SER A 305 3.11 -18.62 -1.32
N THR A 306 2.13 -19.11 -2.08
CA THR A 306 0.90 -19.72 -1.56
C THR A 306 0.77 -21.20 -1.94
N GLU A 307 1.89 -21.86 -2.28
CA GLU A 307 1.93 -23.23 -2.82
C GLU A 307 1.12 -24.22 -1.98
N GLU A 308 1.20 -24.13 -0.65
CA GLU A 308 0.46 -25.01 0.26
C GLU A 308 -1.06 -24.85 0.12
N LEU A 309 -1.56 -23.62 -0.02
CA LEU A 309 -2.99 -23.38 -0.25
C LEU A 309 -3.42 -23.82 -1.65
N VAL A 310 -2.56 -23.62 -2.66
CA VAL A 310 -2.78 -24.12 -4.03
C VAL A 310 -2.92 -25.64 -4.03
N LYS A 311 -2.05 -26.37 -3.32
CA LYS A 311 -2.14 -27.84 -3.16
C LYS A 311 -3.46 -28.26 -2.54
N VAL A 312 -3.96 -27.53 -1.54
CA VAL A 312 -5.26 -27.82 -0.91
C VAL A 312 -6.42 -27.57 -1.88
N VAL A 313 -6.41 -26.43 -2.59
CA VAL A 313 -7.45 -26.06 -3.57
C VAL A 313 -7.55 -27.08 -4.71
N PHE A 314 -6.42 -27.60 -5.18
CA PHE A 314 -6.35 -28.54 -6.30
C PHE A 314 -6.11 -30.00 -5.89
N ALA A 315 -6.29 -30.35 -4.61
CA ALA A 315 -5.94 -31.68 -4.09
C ALA A 315 -6.58 -32.85 -4.86
N GLN A 316 -7.80 -32.65 -5.40
CA GLN A 316 -8.53 -33.65 -6.18
C GLN A 316 -8.29 -33.56 -7.69
N HIS A 317 -7.54 -32.56 -8.16
CA HIS A 317 -7.31 -32.27 -9.59
C HIS A 317 -5.86 -31.85 -9.89
N PRO A 318 -4.87 -32.75 -9.77
CA PRO A 318 -3.46 -32.43 -10.01
C PRO A 318 -3.17 -31.87 -11.42
N GLU A 319 -3.94 -32.30 -12.43
CA GLU A 319 -3.87 -31.79 -13.79
C GLU A 319 -4.23 -30.29 -13.88
N ARG A 320 -5.20 -29.86 -13.07
CA ARG A 320 -5.61 -28.44 -12.98
C ARG A 320 -4.57 -27.61 -12.24
N GLN A 321 -3.89 -28.18 -11.24
CA GLN A 321 -2.77 -27.49 -10.59
C GLN A 321 -1.67 -27.15 -11.60
N GLN A 322 -1.27 -28.11 -12.44
CA GLN A 322 -0.27 -27.84 -13.48
C GLN A 322 -0.76 -26.81 -14.52
N ALA A 323 -2.05 -26.88 -14.90
CA ALA A 323 -2.66 -25.88 -15.79
C ALA A 323 -2.69 -24.48 -15.17
N PHE A 324 -2.97 -24.37 -13.87
CA PHE A 324 -2.94 -23.13 -13.11
C PHE A 324 -1.55 -22.49 -13.17
N TYR A 325 -0.46 -23.22 -12.88
CA TYR A 325 0.89 -22.68 -12.99
C TYR A 325 1.28 -22.27 -14.41
N ARG A 326 0.85 -23.00 -15.45
CA ARG A 326 1.04 -22.58 -16.84
C ARG A 326 0.31 -21.26 -17.13
N TYR A 327 -0.89 -21.09 -16.60
CA TYR A 327 -1.67 -19.86 -16.72
C TYR A 327 -0.98 -18.69 -16.00
N LEU A 328 -0.47 -18.88 -14.77
CA LEU A 328 0.28 -17.84 -14.04
C LEU A 328 1.53 -17.38 -14.82
N HIS A 329 2.25 -18.32 -15.44
CA HIS A 329 3.41 -18.01 -16.27
C HIS A 329 2.99 -17.17 -17.49
N HIS A 330 1.85 -17.50 -18.11
CA HIS A 330 1.30 -16.73 -19.22
C HIS A 330 0.92 -15.30 -18.79
N LEU A 331 0.23 -15.13 -17.65
CA LEU A 331 -0.12 -13.82 -17.11
C LEU A 331 1.09 -12.94 -16.79
N THR A 332 2.18 -13.55 -16.31
CA THR A 332 3.41 -12.81 -16.00
C THR A 332 4.11 -12.35 -17.29
N ALA A 333 4.08 -13.18 -18.34
CA ALA A 333 4.65 -12.84 -19.64
C ALA A 333 3.79 -11.84 -20.44
N GLN A 334 2.47 -11.87 -20.26
CA GLN A 334 1.50 -10.99 -20.93
C GLN A 334 0.49 -10.42 -19.91
N PRO A 335 0.86 -9.36 -19.15
CA PRO A 335 0.02 -8.81 -18.08
C PRO A 335 -1.32 -8.23 -18.51
N ASP A 336 -1.44 -7.91 -19.79
CA ASP A 336 -2.60 -7.38 -20.50
C ASP A 336 -3.56 -8.48 -21.00
N TYR A 337 -3.17 -9.76 -20.88
CA TYR A 337 -4.04 -10.90 -21.19
C TYR A 337 -5.25 -10.96 -20.24
N LEU A 338 -6.41 -11.27 -20.82
CA LEU A 338 -7.67 -11.48 -20.12
C LEU A 338 -8.14 -12.92 -20.33
N PRO A 339 -8.77 -13.54 -19.30
CA PRO A 339 -9.18 -14.94 -19.37
C PRO A 339 -10.19 -15.15 -20.52
N SER A 340 -9.86 -16.09 -21.40
CA SER A 340 -10.61 -16.37 -22.64
C SER A 340 -11.71 -17.42 -22.46
N ASN A 341 -11.51 -18.34 -21.51
CA ASN A 341 -12.37 -19.51 -21.29
C ASN A 341 -12.80 -19.65 -19.82
N GLU A 342 -13.68 -20.61 -19.52
CA GLU A 342 -14.20 -20.82 -18.16
C GLU A 342 -13.12 -21.29 -17.17
N GLU A 343 -12.17 -22.10 -17.63
CA GLU A 343 -11.08 -22.58 -16.79
C GLU A 343 -10.15 -21.43 -16.38
N GLU A 344 -9.77 -20.56 -17.30
CA GLU A 344 -8.96 -19.36 -17.00
C GLU A 344 -9.71 -18.39 -16.09
N ARG A 345 -11.04 -18.23 -16.25
CA ARG A 345 -11.87 -17.43 -15.33
C ARG A 345 -11.88 -18.03 -13.91
N TYR A 346 -11.92 -19.35 -13.80
CA TYR A 346 -11.79 -20.04 -12.52
C TYR A 346 -10.40 -19.83 -11.92
N PHE A 347 -9.33 -19.93 -12.70
CA PHE A 347 -7.97 -19.63 -12.25
C PHE A 347 -7.80 -18.18 -11.79
N ASP A 348 -8.36 -17.20 -12.49
CA ASP A 348 -8.40 -15.80 -12.03
C ASP A 348 -9.13 -15.68 -10.68
N THR A 349 -10.20 -16.44 -10.47
CA THR A 349 -10.95 -16.44 -9.20
C THR A 349 -10.12 -17.03 -8.05
N VAL A 350 -9.42 -18.15 -8.29
CA VAL A 350 -8.51 -18.76 -7.32
C VAL A 350 -7.36 -17.81 -7.00
N LEU A 351 -6.72 -17.23 -8.02
CA LEU A 351 -5.62 -16.28 -7.84
C LEU A 351 -6.04 -15.05 -7.03
N ALA A 352 -7.22 -14.50 -7.30
CA ALA A 352 -7.79 -13.41 -6.51
C ALA A 352 -8.04 -13.81 -5.05
N GLY A 353 -8.54 -15.02 -4.83
CA GLY A 353 -8.71 -15.62 -3.51
C GLY A 353 -7.41 -15.69 -2.72
N LEU A 354 -6.34 -16.20 -3.34
CA LEU A 354 -5.01 -16.30 -2.75
C LEU A 354 -4.47 -14.91 -2.36
N CYS A 355 -4.59 -13.93 -3.27
CA CYS A 355 -4.17 -12.55 -3.01
C CYS A 355 -4.92 -11.94 -1.83
N VAL A 356 -6.25 -12.06 -1.81
CA VAL A 356 -7.09 -11.53 -0.73
C VAL A 356 -6.74 -12.18 0.59
N GLY A 357 -6.73 -13.52 0.67
CA GLY A 357 -6.54 -14.25 1.92
C GLY A 357 -5.17 -14.00 2.55
N TYR A 358 -4.09 -14.06 1.78
CA TYR A 358 -2.75 -13.80 2.31
C TYR A 358 -2.55 -12.32 2.66
N ALA A 359 -3.08 -11.39 1.85
CA ALA A 359 -2.94 -9.97 2.14
C ALA A 359 -3.71 -9.55 3.40
N THR A 360 -4.92 -10.06 3.60
CA THR A 360 -5.71 -9.77 4.80
C THR A 360 -5.10 -10.43 6.03
N GLU A 361 -4.60 -11.66 5.93
CA GLU A 361 -3.90 -12.33 7.03
C GLU A 361 -2.66 -11.56 7.48
N ARG A 362 -1.80 -11.14 6.54
CA ARG A 362 -0.59 -10.36 6.85
C ARG A 362 -0.89 -8.96 7.37
N HIS A 363 -2.03 -8.38 6.97
CA HIS A 363 -2.48 -7.08 7.46
C HIS A 363 -3.02 -7.15 8.90
N ALA A 364 -3.72 -8.24 9.22
CA ALA A 364 -4.34 -8.47 10.52
C ALA A 364 -3.33 -8.82 11.61
N GLY A 365 -3.71 -8.53 12.84
CA GLY A 365 -3.01 -9.01 14.02
C GLY A 365 -3.29 -10.49 14.29
N THR A 366 -2.52 -11.04 15.22
CA THR A 366 -2.71 -12.40 15.73
C THR A 366 -2.84 -12.40 17.24
N LYS A 367 -3.47 -13.44 17.77
CA LYS A 367 -3.72 -13.60 19.20
C LYS A 367 -3.33 -15.00 19.66
N LYS A 368 -2.63 -15.10 20.79
CA LYS A 368 -2.23 -16.37 21.40
C LYS A 368 -2.41 -16.30 22.89
N GLN A 369 -3.03 -17.34 23.47
CA GLN A 369 -3.13 -17.46 24.91
C GLN A 369 -1.78 -17.89 25.50
N VAL A 370 -1.35 -17.19 26.55
CA VAL A 370 -0.12 -17.50 27.29
C VAL A 370 -0.44 -17.66 28.78
N CYS A 371 0.21 -18.64 29.40
CA CYS A 371 0.06 -18.88 30.84
C CYS A 371 1.07 -18.03 31.60
N THR A 372 0.60 -17.26 32.57
CA THR A 372 1.41 -16.41 33.45
C THR A 372 1.22 -16.81 34.90
N CYS A 373 2.03 -16.27 35.81
CA CYS A 373 1.91 -16.51 37.25
C CYS A 373 0.54 -16.08 37.83
N VAL A 374 -0.21 -15.23 37.13
CA VAL A 374 -1.54 -14.72 37.56
C VAL A 374 -2.71 -15.34 36.79
N GLY A 375 -2.44 -16.30 35.89
CA GLY A 375 -3.45 -16.97 35.06
C GLY A 375 -3.16 -16.88 33.57
N ASN A 376 -4.14 -17.28 32.77
CA ASN A 376 -4.07 -17.19 31.32
C ASN A 376 -4.38 -15.75 30.90
N VAL A 377 -3.46 -15.16 30.12
CA VAL A 377 -3.69 -13.87 29.46
C VAL A 377 -3.55 -14.07 27.97
N ASP A 378 -4.24 -13.24 27.21
CA ASP A 378 -4.08 -13.25 25.77
C ASP A 378 -2.98 -12.28 25.35
N LEU A 379 -2.03 -12.77 24.56
CA LEU A 379 -1.03 -11.95 23.90
C LEU A 379 -1.51 -11.61 22.50
N GLN A 380 -1.82 -10.34 22.26
CA GLN A 380 -2.17 -9.82 20.93
C GLN A 380 -0.94 -9.20 20.28
N MET A 381 -0.70 -9.51 19.01
CA MET A 381 0.29 -8.85 18.17
C MET A 381 -0.43 -8.16 17.01
N GLY A 382 -0.14 -6.88 16.80
CA GLY A 382 -0.77 -6.10 15.74
C GLY A 382 -2.25 -5.78 16.00
N ARG A 383 -2.98 -5.53 14.91
CA ARG A 383 -4.34 -4.97 14.94
C ARG A 383 -5.43 -6.03 15.04
N ASP A 384 -6.38 -5.83 15.95
CA ASP A 384 -7.62 -6.59 15.96
C ASP A 384 -8.63 -6.01 14.95
N LEU A 385 -9.03 -6.80 13.96
CA LEU A 385 -10.07 -6.45 12.98
C LEU A 385 -11.35 -7.25 13.15
N THR A 386 -11.46 -8.09 14.20
CA THR A 386 -12.63 -8.95 14.44
C THR A 386 -13.93 -8.14 14.66
N THR A 387 -13.82 -6.87 15.05
CA THR A 387 -14.95 -5.94 15.23
C THR A 387 -15.38 -5.25 13.94
N VAL A 388 -14.54 -5.24 12.90
CA VAL A 388 -14.88 -4.58 11.64
C VAL A 388 -16.07 -5.29 10.98
N ARG A 389 -17.03 -4.49 10.50
CA ARG A 389 -18.28 -4.98 9.88
C ARG A 389 -18.44 -4.60 8.42
N LYS A 390 -17.51 -3.84 7.84
CA LYS A 390 -17.56 -3.42 6.43
C LYS A 390 -16.23 -3.71 5.76
N VAL A 391 -16.30 -4.40 4.63
CA VAL A 391 -15.14 -4.68 3.78
C VAL A 391 -15.44 -4.14 2.39
N VAL A 392 -14.51 -3.37 1.84
CA VAL A 392 -14.62 -2.79 0.50
C VAL A 392 -13.59 -3.43 -0.42
N GLY A 393 -14.03 -3.97 -1.55
CA GLY A 393 -13.18 -4.44 -2.63
C GLY A 393 -13.02 -3.39 -3.72
N SER A 394 -11.78 -3.00 -3.98
CA SER A 394 -11.33 -2.07 -5.00
C SER A 394 -10.30 -2.71 -5.92
N GLY A 395 -9.93 -2.01 -6.98
CA GLY A 395 -8.93 -2.45 -7.94
C GLY A 395 -9.58 -3.16 -9.12
N GLY A 396 -8.78 -3.50 -10.15
CA GLY A 396 -9.33 -3.87 -11.46
C GLY A 396 -10.28 -5.07 -11.42
N TRP A 397 -9.95 -6.10 -10.64
CA TRP A 397 -10.70 -7.36 -10.62
C TRP A 397 -11.81 -7.35 -9.55
N LEU A 398 -11.52 -7.01 -8.28
CA LEU A 398 -12.52 -7.02 -7.19
C LEU A 398 -13.70 -6.09 -7.46
N SER A 399 -13.45 -4.95 -8.11
CA SER A 399 -14.50 -4.01 -8.54
C SER A 399 -15.55 -4.68 -9.43
N ARG A 400 -15.13 -5.60 -10.31
CA ARG A 400 -15.98 -6.21 -11.34
C ARG A 400 -16.50 -7.59 -10.93
N ALA A 401 -15.88 -8.24 -9.95
CA ALA A 401 -16.16 -9.61 -9.55
C ALA A 401 -17.37 -9.71 -8.60
N ARG A 402 -18.58 -9.55 -9.16
CA ARG A 402 -19.84 -9.61 -8.38
C ARG A 402 -20.08 -10.95 -7.69
N GLN A 403 -19.59 -12.04 -8.25
CA GLN A 403 -19.79 -13.40 -7.75
C GLN A 403 -18.61 -13.92 -6.90
N PHE A 404 -17.63 -13.07 -6.61
CA PHE A 404 -16.48 -13.49 -5.80
C PHE A 404 -16.90 -13.73 -4.36
N ASP A 405 -16.61 -14.92 -3.87
CA ASP A 405 -16.93 -15.34 -2.51
C ASP A 405 -15.87 -14.84 -1.52
N ILE A 406 -15.89 -13.54 -1.25
CA ILE A 406 -14.94 -12.93 -0.32
C ILE A 406 -15.07 -13.48 1.10
N TYR A 407 -16.24 -13.98 1.49
CA TYR A 407 -16.49 -14.49 2.84
C TYR A 407 -15.62 -15.70 3.16
N ASN A 408 -15.42 -16.58 2.18
CA ASN A 408 -14.55 -17.75 2.33
C ASN A 408 -13.06 -17.42 2.16
N TRP A 409 -12.72 -16.41 1.35
CA TRP A 409 -11.30 -16.07 1.09
C TRP A 409 -10.68 -15.13 2.11
N LEU A 410 -11.43 -14.14 2.60
CA LEU A 410 -10.90 -13.11 3.50
C LEU A 410 -10.29 -13.73 4.75
N LYS A 411 -10.96 -14.73 5.32
CA LYS A 411 -10.47 -15.52 6.47
C LYS A 411 -10.52 -17.01 6.14
N TYR A 412 -9.65 -17.43 5.23
CA TYR A 412 -9.59 -18.81 4.74
C TYR A 412 -9.11 -19.83 5.80
N ARG A 413 -8.51 -19.35 6.90
CA ARG A 413 -8.09 -20.17 8.05
C ARG A 413 -8.23 -19.40 9.36
N GLU A 414 -8.44 -20.13 10.46
CA GLU A 414 -8.57 -19.56 11.80
C GLU A 414 -7.22 -19.30 12.48
N LEU A 415 -6.28 -20.22 12.27
CA LEU A 415 -4.95 -20.18 12.86
C LEU A 415 -3.92 -20.00 11.76
N ASN A 416 -2.90 -19.18 12.03
CA ASN A 416 -1.72 -19.12 11.20
C ASN A 416 -0.81 -20.35 11.42
N ASP A 417 0.31 -20.42 10.70
CA ASP A 417 1.24 -21.56 10.76
C ASP A 417 1.89 -21.77 12.14
N ASP A 418 1.92 -20.73 12.99
CA ASP A 418 2.41 -20.79 14.38
C ASP A 418 1.33 -21.21 15.39
N GLY A 419 0.10 -21.51 14.93
CA GLY A 419 -1.04 -21.81 15.78
C GLY A 419 -1.62 -20.60 16.52
N LYS A 420 -1.40 -19.38 16.02
CA LYS A 420 -1.96 -18.13 16.57
C LYS A 420 -3.27 -17.81 15.84
N SER A 421 -4.29 -17.38 16.58
CA SER A 421 -5.57 -16.98 16.01
C SER A 421 -5.43 -15.70 15.18
N ILE A 422 -5.95 -15.70 13.96
CA ILE A 422 -5.91 -14.54 13.06
C ILE A 422 -7.10 -13.63 13.36
N LEU A 423 -6.83 -12.35 13.64
CA LEU A 423 -7.82 -11.37 14.09
C LEU A 423 -8.54 -10.67 12.93
N LEU A 424 -9.16 -11.45 12.05
CA LEU A 424 -9.96 -10.96 10.94
C LEU A 424 -11.46 -10.98 11.22
N PRO A 425 -12.27 -10.17 10.52
CA PRO A 425 -13.73 -10.19 10.59
C PRO A 425 -14.31 -11.58 10.31
N ASN A 426 -15.18 -12.06 11.20
CA ASN A 426 -15.98 -13.27 10.96
C ASN A 426 -17.34 -12.97 10.31
N GLN A 427 -17.83 -11.73 10.47
CA GLN A 427 -19.11 -11.27 9.94
C GLN A 427 -18.95 -9.83 9.46
N PHE A 428 -19.29 -9.58 8.19
CA PHE A 428 -19.18 -8.26 7.57
C PHE A 428 -20.12 -8.13 6.38
N ASP A 429 -20.40 -6.90 5.99
CA ASP A 429 -21.00 -6.56 4.71
C ASP A 429 -19.88 -6.30 3.70
N TYR A 430 -19.96 -6.93 2.52
CA TYR A 430 -19.05 -6.65 1.42
C TYR A 430 -19.61 -5.59 0.48
N TYR A 431 -18.77 -4.61 0.17
CA TYR A 431 -19.04 -3.55 -0.80
C TYR A 431 -17.98 -3.59 -1.89
N ARG A 432 -18.36 -3.18 -3.10
CA ARG A 432 -17.48 -3.12 -4.27
C ARG A 432 -17.46 -1.71 -4.83
N ASP A 433 -16.26 -1.27 -5.22
CA ASP A 433 -16.06 -0.10 -6.06
C ASP A 433 -16.39 -0.45 -7.52
N SER A 434 -17.67 -0.70 -7.83
CA SER A 434 -18.09 -1.27 -9.12
C SER A 434 -17.64 -0.49 -10.36
N LYS A 435 -17.37 0.81 -10.21
CA LYS A 435 -16.91 1.71 -11.27
C LYS A 435 -15.40 2.02 -11.20
N GLY A 436 -14.68 1.49 -10.22
CA GLY A 436 -13.25 1.75 -10.03
C GLY A 436 -12.92 3.22 -9.71
N LEU A 437 -13.81 3.90 -8.98
CA LEU A 437 -13.73 5.33 -8.70
C LEU A 437 -12.92 5.67 -7.45
N LEU A 438 -12.65 4.74 -6.53
CA LEU A 438 -11.98 5.07 -5.27
C LEU A 438 -10.60 5.70 -5.46
N PRO A 439 -9.70 5.17 -6.32
CA PRO A 439 -8.43 5.84 -6.60
C PRO A 439 -8.61 7.23 -7.23
N LEU A 440 -9.68 7.43 -8.01
CA LEU A 440 -9.97 8.71 -8.66
C LEU A 440 -10.53 9.73 -7.67
N LEU A 441 -11.45 9.32 -6.80
CA LEU A 441 -11.99 10.13 -5.71
C LEU A 441 -10.91 10.45 -4.66
N ALA A 442 -9.93 9.56 -4.47
CA ALA A 442 -8.79 9.80 -3.61
C ALA A 442 -7.94 11.00 -4.09
N ASN A 443 -7.78 11.18 -5.40
CA ASN A 443 -7.13 12.37 -5.96
C ASN A 443 -7.99 13.64 -5.74
N VAL A 444 -9.32 13.54 -5.88
CA VAL A 444 -10.23 14.66 -5.62
C VAL A 444 -10.24 15.03 -4.13
N ALA A 445 -10.03 14.07 -3.23
CA ALA A 445 -9.98 14.30 -1.78
C ALA A 445 -8.85 15.24 -1.36
N ARG A 446 -7.80 15.42 -2.18
CA ARG A 446 -6.74 16.43 -1.98
C ARG A 446 -7.28 17.87 -2.02
N LEU A 447 -8.39 18.08 -2.73
CA LEU A 447 -9.06 19.37 -2.87
C LEU A 447 -10.30 19.46 -1.98
N TYR A 448 -11.11 18.39 -1.99
CA TYR A 448 -12.41 18.34 -1.34
C TYR A 448 -12.57 17.04 -0.53
N PRO A 449 -11.87 16.87 0.61
CA PRO A 449 -11.79 15.60 1.33
C PRO A 449 -13.15 15.08 1.79
N GLN A 450 -13.99 15.96 2.35
CA GLN A 450 -15.32 15.58 2.85
C GLN A 450 -16.29 15.18 1.73
N LEU A 451 -16.26 15.90 0.60
CA LEU A 451 -17.12 15.61 -0.55
C LEU A 451 -16.71 14.30 -1.23
N ALA A 452 -15.41 14.13 -1.49
CA ALA A 452 -14.88 12.89 -2.05
C ALA A 452 -15.21 11.68 -1.15
N ALA A 453 -15.10 11.83 0.18
CA ALA A 453 -15.47 10.77 1.11
C ALA A 453 -16.96 10.39 1.04
N ARG A 454 -17.87 11.38 1.01
CA ARG A 454 -19.31 11.13 0.86
C ARG A 454 -19.64 10.45 -0.48
N THR A 455 -19.08 10.96 -1.57
CA THR A 455 -19.30 10.40 -2.91
C THR A 455 -18.74 8.98 -3.01
N SER A 456 -17.59 8.69 -2.38
CA SER A 456 -17.03 7.34 -2.30
C SER A 456 -18.02 6.38 -1.68
N ILE A 457 -18.58 6.70 -0.51
CA ILE A 457 -19.59 5.86 0.17
C ILE A 457 -20.82 5.64 -0.74
N GLN A 458 -21.32 6.69 -1.38
CA GLN A 458 -22.51 6.63 -2.24
C GLN A 458 -22.31 5.78 -3.50
N CYS A 459 -21.07 5.66 -4.00
CA CYS A 459 -20.74 4.89 -5.19
C CYS A 459 -20.55 3.40 -4.92
N LEU A 460 -20.43 2.99 -3.66
CA LEU A 460 -20.23 1.60 -3.29
C LEU A 460 -21.49 0.77 -3.51
N THR A 461 -21.31 -0.43 -4.07
CA THR A 461 -22.40 -1.38 -4.34
C THR A 461 -22.16 -2.68 -3.60
N CYS A 462 -23.19 -3.26 -2.99
CA CYS A 462 -23.13 -4.61 -2.45
C CYS A 462 -22.95 -5.66 -3.56
#